data_AF-A0A9D5PKE1-F1
#
_entry.id   AF-A0A9D5PKE1-F1
#
_cell.length_a   1.000
_cell.length_b   1.000
_cell.length_c   1.000
_cell.angle_alpha   90.00
_cell.angle_beta   90.00
_cell.angle_gamma   90.00
#
_symmetry.space_group_name_H-M   'P 1'
#
loop_
_entity.id
_entity.type
_entity.pdbx_description
1 polymer ?
#
loop_
_entity_poly.entity_id
_entity_poly.type
_entity_poly.pdbx_seq_one_letter_code
_entity_poly.pdbx_strand_id
1 'polypeptide(L)'
;MNLSSKFLLPLAACALMASCANENESVEEMPVTRSKVMFQVPDFEEEGEGDTRMTVKVTNSGATFKWSEGDTLGVFPSEGYQTAFPISDGTGTSSAEFDGGAWALRASMDYAAYYPFQHPMDAVDKSAISVHYLGQKQMDNNSTAHLGNYDFLAAPFTTVSSTGSTTFTLAHMGALVRIRLYVPAADSFSRLTLTSNGAPFVTAGTFDVTAIKPTLTPTATSKKMTLYLSNVSSDEGDDLITLYMMMAPADQSSAQISVWLSGSKNYTGSMSGKNMQAGTIYGYSLELEETNDHDYVDLGLPSNTLWATCNVGANSPEEYGDYFAWGETKAYGEEDETNAMNYSYNSSSSYQKTYYNWSTYKYCQGSSSTMTRYCNNSNYGTVDNKTVLEAEDDVATANWGSAWRMPTYAEWRELVNNTTSTWTTENGVYGRKFTASNGNYIFLPAAGSRSVSGLDDAGSIGRYWSSSLHEIYSDYARYLDFNSSYVGPSGNSRFCGLSVRAVRSTE
;
A
#
# COMPACT_ATOMS: atom_id res chain seq x y z
N MET A 1 -31.00 72.75 -37.51
CA MET A 1 -29.57 72.81 -37.87
C MET A 1 -29.14 71.37 -38.12
N ASN A 2 -29.38 70.88 -39.35
CA ASN A 2 -28.41 70.68 -40.44
C ASN A 2 -27.42 69.54 -40.11
N LEU A 3 -27.31 68.43 -40.86
CA LEU A 3 -27.92 67.98 -42.11
C LEU A 3 -27.66 66.45 -42.28
N SER A 4 -28.58 65.74 -42.95
CA SER A 4 -28.41 64.59 -43.88
C SER A 4 -27.62 63.34 -43.42
N SER A 5 -28.21 62.14 -43.21
CA SER A 5 -28.98 61.21 -44.09
C SER A 5 -28.16 60.23 -44.95
N LYS A 6 -28.26 58.94 -44.55
CA LYS A 6 -28.53 57.70 -45.32
C LYS A 6 -27.57 57.17 -46.42
N PHE A 7 -27.12 55.93 -46.15
CA PHE A 7 -27.17 54.70 -46.98
C PHE A 7 -26.06 54.31 -48.01
N LEU A 8 -25.86 52.98 -48.07
CA LEU A 8 -25.35 52.06 -49.12
C LEU A 8 -23.85 51.63 -49.17
N LEU A 9 -23.63 50.31 -49.02
CA LEU A 9 -22.52 49.46 -49.53
C LEU A 9 -22.59 49.34 -51.09
N PRO A 10 -21.69 48.60 -51.80
CA PRO A 10 -20.21 48.39 -51.72
C PRO A 10 -19.53 48.56 -53.11
N LEU A 11 -18.19 48.54 -53.23
CA LEU A 11 -17.50 48.07 -54.46
C LEU A 11 -16.01 47.77 -54.23
N ALA A 12 -15.55 46.68 -54.83
CA ALA A 12 -14.21 46.13 -54.75
C ALA A 12 -13.25 46.63 -55.85
N ALA A 13 -11.96 46.47 -55.55
CA ALA A 13 -10.81 46.27 -56.44
C ALA A 13 -10.32 47.43 -57.33
N CYS A 14 -9.05 47.82 -57.16
CA CYS A 14 -8.06 47.74 -58.24
C CYS A 14 -6.62 47.88 -57.74
N ALA A 15 -5.74 47.21 -58.47
CA ALA A 15 -4.36 46.83 -58.18
C ALA A 15 -3.34 47.98 -58.00
N LEU A 16 -2.31 47.72 -57.19
CA LEU A 16 -1.01 48.38 -57.28
C LEU A 16 0.12 47.35 -57.12
N MET A 17 0.80 47.07 -58.23
CA MET A 17 2.16 46.57 -58.38
C MET A 17 2.77 47.53 -59.42
N ALA A 18 3.99 48.04 -59.35
CA ALA A 18 5.13 47.84 -58.49
C ALA A 18 6.02 49.10 -58.59
N SER A 19 6.84 49.36 -57.59
CA SER A 19 8.09 50.11 -57.78
C SER A 19 9.08 49.61 -56.74
N CYS A 20 10.09 48.87 -57.22
CA CYS A 20 11.17 48.37 -56.40
C CYS A 20 12.18 49.49 -56.14
N ALA A 21 12.49 49.72 -54.87
CA ALA A 21 13.82 50.15 -54.44
C ALA A 21 14.18 49.31 -53.21
N ASN A 22 15.19 48.48 -53.40
CA ASN A 22 15.76 47.57 -52.41
C ASN A 22 16.44 48.35 -51.29
N GLU A 23 16.00 48.16 -50.04
CA GLU A 23 16.88 47.93 -48.89
C GLU A 23 16.22 46.83 -48.05
N ASN A 24 16.64 45.60 -48.32
CA ASN A 24 16.26 44.39 -47.63
C ASN A 24 17.23 44.19 -46.46
N GLU A 25 16.95 44.78 -45.31
CA GLU A 25 17.36 44.16 -44.04
C GLU A 25 16.20 43.28 -43.59
N SER A 26 16.22 42.05 -44.06
CA SER A 26 15.50 40.96 -43.43
C SER A 26 16.00 40.86 -41.99
N VAL A 27 15.20 41.29 -41.03
CA VAL A 27 15.29 40.76 -39.67
C VAL A 27 14.92 39.28 -39.81
N GLU A 28 15.93 38.43 -39.98
CA GLU A 28 15.76 37.02 -39.67
C GLU A 28 15.34 36.97 -38.20
N GLU A 29 14.11 36.56 -37.92
CA GLU A 29 13.82 35.98 -36.62
C GLU A 29 14.82 34.83 -36.44
N MET A 30 15.88 35.10 -35.69
CA MET A 30 16.77 34.04 -35.26
C MET A 30 15.90 33.00 -34.57
N PRO A 31 15.91 31.73 -35.00
CA PRO A 31 15.23 30.70 -34.24
C PRO A 31 15.86 30.75 -32.85
N VAL A 32 15.06 31.07 -31.83
CA VAL A 32 15.50 30.86 -30.45
C VAL A 32 15.62 29.35 -30.32
N THR A 33 16.82 28.83 -30.54
CA THR A 33 17.16 27.44 -30.23
C THR A 33 17.07 27.36 -28.71
N ARG A 34 15.87 27.03 -28.20
CA ARG A 34 15.66 26.80 -26.77
C ARG A 34 16.59 25.65 -26.38
N SER A 35 17.50 25.91 -25.47
CA SER A 35 18.52 24.95 -25.08
C SER A 35 17.83 23.78 -24.36
N LYS A 36 17.63 22.68 -25.10
CA LYS A 36 17.17 21.42 -24.54
C LYS A 36 18.21 20.90 -23.55
N VAL A 37 17.74 20.38 -22.42
CA VAL A 37 18.62 19.92 -21.33
C VAL A 37 18.65 18.40 -21.34
N MET A 38 19.86 17.83 -21.36
CA MET A 38 20.04 16.39 -21.34
C MET A 38 20.13 15.88 -19.90
N PHE A 39 19.45 14.77 -19.62
CA PHE A 39 19.54 14.07 -18.34
C PHE A 39 19.88 12.60 -18.57
N GLN A 40 20.92 12.14 -17.88
CA GLN A 40 21.45 10.79 -17.98
C GLN A 40 21.42 10.11 -16.63
N VAL A 41 21.07 8.82 -16.63
CA VAL A 41 21.03 7.98 -15.43
C VAL A 41 21.88 6.74 -15.71
N PRO A 42 22.85 6.39 -14.84
CA PRO A 42 23.57 5.14 -14.97
C PRO A 42 22.64 3.95 -14.67
N ASP A 43 22.96 2.77 -15.18
CA ASP A 43 22.27 1.54 -14.80
C ASP A 43 22.61 1.15 -13.35
N PHE A 44 21.77 0.33 -12.72
CA PHE A 44 22.09 -0.24 -11.41
C PHE A 44 23.29 -1.18 -11.51
N GLU A 45 24.21 -1.13 -10.55
CA GLU A 45 25.32 -2.08 -10.45
C GLU A 45 24.87 -3.41 -9.81
N GLU A 46 25.36 -4.56 -10.30
CA GLU A 46 25.08 -5.87 -9.70
C GLU A 46 26.03 -6.17 -8.52
N GLU A 47 25.49 -6.71 -7.44
CA GLU A 47 26.29 -7.38 -6.40
C GLU A 47 26.79 -8.74 -6.94
N GLY A 48 28.10 -8.92 -7.21
CA GLY A 48 28.68 -10.20 -7.66
C GLY A 48 28.34 -11.37 -6.70
N GLU A 49 28.11 -12.62 -7.10
CA GLU A 49 28.48 -13.47 -8.25
C GLU A 49 27.21 -14.02 -8.93
N GLY A 50 27.25 -14.15 -10.27
CA GLY A 50 26.07 -14.28 -11.13
C GLY A 50 25.17 -15.49 -10.89
N ASP A 51 23.85 -15.23 -10.93
CA ASP A 51 22.83 -16.25 -11.16
C ASP A 51 21.94 -15.83 -12.34
N THR A 52 21.89 -16.70 -13.35
CA THR A 52 21.34 -16.42 -14.67
C THR A 52 19.82 -16.58 -14.69
N ARG A 53 19.09 -15.46 -14.89
CA ARG A 53 17.91 -15.22 -15.78
C ARG A 53 16.82 -14.30 -15.18
N MET A 54 16.32 -13.36 -16.02
CA MET A 54 14.95 -12.77 -16.12
C MET A 54 14.43 -11.76 -15.05
N THR A 55 13.41 -10.88 -15.27
CA THR A 55 12.90 -10.13 -16.46
C THR A 55 12.44 -8.69 -16.07
N VAL A 56 13.34 -7.84 -15.60
CA VAL A 56 13.67 -6.58 -16.31
C VAL A 56 14.70 -6.99 -17.37
N LYS A 57 15.13 -6.18 -18.34
CA LYS A 57 16.52 -6.40 -18.81
C LYS A 57 17.46 -5.91 -17.71
N VAL A 58 17.42 -6.63 -16.59
CA VAL A 58 18.61 -6.89 -15.79
C VAL A 58 19.52 -7.65 -16.75
N THR A 59 20.47 -6.95 -17.36
CA THR A 59 21.50 -7.56 -18.18
C THR A 59 22.45 -8.34 -17.27
N ASN A 60 23.40 -9.09 -17.81
CA ASN A 60 24.52 -9.68 -17.05
C ASN A 60 25.44 -8.60 -16.40
N SER A 61 24.99 -7.35 -16.33
CA SER A 61 25.70 -6.17 -15.85
C SER A 61 24.85 -5.28 -14.92
N GLY A 62 23.63 -5.70 -14.53
CA GLY A 62 22.73 -4.92 -13.67
C GLY A 62 21.38 -4.54 -14.32
N ALA A 63 20.56 -3.69 -13.68
CA ALA A 63 19.22 -3.31 -14.18
C ALA A 63 19.26 -2.03 -15.03
N THR A 64 18.69 -2.08 -16.23
CA THR A 64 18.70 -0.95 -17.16
C THR A 64 17.63 0.08 -16.85
N PHE A 65 18.03 1.35 -16.67
CA PHE A 65 17.11 2.46 -16.44
C PHE A 65 16.56 3.01 -17.77
N LYS A 66 15.29 3.41 -17.80
CA LYS A 66 14.67 4.06 -18.96
C LYS A 66 13.67 5.13 -18.54
N TRP A 67 13.79 6.30 -19.18
CA TRP A 67 12.79 7.35 -19.10
C TRP A 67 11.49 6.95 -19.79
N SER A 68 10.36 7.38 -19.23
CA SER A 68 9.01 7.14 -19.72
C SER A 68 8.31 8.44 -20.11
N GLU A 69 7.30 8.34 -20.98
CA GLU A 69 6.46 9.48 -21.33
C GLU A 69 5.80 10.07 -20.08
N GLY A 70 5.85 11.40 -19.93
CA GLY A 70 5.29 12.12 -18.78
C GLY A 70 6.23 12.28 -17.58
N ASP A 71 7.41 11.65 -17.59
CA ASP A 71 8.41 11.87 -16.54
C ASP A 71 8.78 13.35 -16.42
N THR A 72 8.85 13.84 -15.18
CA THR A 72 9.12 15.25 -14.88
C THR A 72 10.16 15.37 -13.77
N LEU A 73 11.18 16.17 -14.05
CA LEU A 73 12.27 16.50 -13.14
C LEU A 73 12.02 17.83 -12.43
N GLY A 74 12.48 17.93 -11.19
CA GLY A 74 12.61 19.22 -10.51
C GLY A 74 14.02 19.76 -10.70
N VAL A 75 14.14 21.01 -11.15
CA VAL A 75 15.43 21.68 -11.35
C VAL A 75 15.50 22.93 -10.48
N PHE A 76 16.50 22.99 -9.61
CA PHE A 76 16.73 24.12 -8.70
C PHE A 76 17.85 25.04 -9.22
N PRO A 77 17.63 26.36 -9.28
CA PRO A 77 18.72 27.33 -9.33
C PRO A 77 19.45 27.44 -7.98
N SER A 78 20.63 28.05 -7.98
CA SER A 78 21.38 28.36 -6.76
C SER A 78 20.58 29.25 -5.79
N GLU A 79 19.75 30.16 -6.31
CA GLU A 79 18.80 30.97 -5.56
C GLU A 79 17.40 30.89 -6.18
N GLY A 80 16.40 30.63 -5.34
CA GLY A 80 15.00 30.50 -5.76
C GLY A 80 14.44 29.08 -5.64
N TYR A 81 13.24 28.91 -6.19
CA TYR A 81 12.46 27.68 -6.13
C TYR A 81 12.75 26.77 -7.33
N GLN A 82 12.41 25.50 -7.21
CA GLN A 82 12.48 24.55 -8.32
C GLN A 82 11.52 24.92 -9.45
N THR A 83 11.84 24.46 -10.65
CA THR A 83 10.96 24.48 -11.82
C THR A 83 10.81 23.06 -12.37
N ALA A 84 9.62 22.75 -12.91
CA ALA A 84 9.34 21.47 -13.56
C ALA A 84 9.96 21.43 -14.95
N PHE A 85 10.64 20.33 -15.25
CA PHE A 85 11.18 19.98 -16.56
C PHE A 85 10.58 18.64 -16.97
N PRO A 86 9.46 18.60 -17.70
CA PRO A 86 8.93 17.38 -18.30
C PRO A 86 9.80 16.88 -19.46
N ILE A 87 9.77 15.57 -19.69
CA ILE A 87 10.47 14.94 -20.81
C ILE A 87 9.90 15.46 -22.14
N SER A 88 10.80 15.77 -23.08
CA SER A 88 10.45 16.26 -24.41
C SER A 88 10.89 15.33 -25.54
N ASP A 89 11.97 14.57 -25.35
CA ASP A 89 12.46 13.57 -26.32
C ASP A 89 13.33 12.51 -25.62
N GLY A 90 13.50 11.33 -26.23
CA GLY A 90 14.37 10.26 -25.69
C GLY A 90 13.68 9.24 -24.78
N THR A 91 12.34 9.17 -24.79
CA THR A 91 11.56 8.11 -24.12
C THR A 91 12.08 6.71 -24.50
N GLY A 92 12.20 5.83 -23.50
CA GLY A 92 12.71 4.46 -23.65
C GLY A 92 14.24 4.34 -23.60
N THR A 93 14.95 5.43 -23.30
CA THR A 93 16.42 5.47 -23.17
C THR A 93 16.83 5.92 -21.77
N SER A 94 18.10 5.70 -21.39
CA SER A 94 18.69 6.21 -20.15
C SER A 94 19.19 7.66 -20.25
N SER A 95 19.04 8.29 -21.43
CA SER A 95 19.50 9.64 -21.73
C SER A 95 18.44 10.40 -22.55
N ALA A 96 17.70 11.28 -21.90
CA ALA A 96 16.57 11.98 -22.52
C ALA A 96 16.71 13.51 -22.46
N GLU A 97 15.99 14.20 -23.35
CA GLU A 97 15.84 15.65 -23.37
C GLU A 97 14.63 16.05 -22.54
N PHE A 98 14.78 17.11 -21.75
CA PHE A 98 13.71 17.71 -20.95
C PHE A 98 13.59 19.20 -21.21
N ASP A 99 12.36 19.73 -21.15
CA ASP A 99 12.04 21.11 -21.49
C ASP A 99 11.25 21.80 -20.36
N GLY A 100 11.79 22.89 -19.82
CA GLY A 100 11.14 23.74 -18.82
C GLY A 100 10.09 24.70 -19.40
N GLY A 101 9.81 24.60 -20.71
CA GLY A 101 8.80 25.38 -21.42
C GLY A 101 9.22 26.84 -21.59
N ALA A 102 8.59 27.74 -20.82
CA ALA A 102 8.96 29.17 -20.81
C ALA A 102 10.21 29.45 -19.96
N TRP A 103 10.67 28.45 -19.19
CA TRP A 103 11.89 28.50 -18.41
C TRP A 103 13.05 27.84 -19.17
N ALA A 104 14.18 28.53 -19.21
CA ALA A 104 15.43 28.02 -19.78
C ALA A 104 16.57 28.19 -18.77
N LEU A 105 17.52 27.27 -18.81
CA LEU A 105 18.74 27.39 -18.02
C LEU A 105 19.59 28.54 -18.55
N ARG A 106 20.12 29.37 -17.64
CA ARG A 106 21.00 30.47 -18.00
C ARG A 106 22.43 29.98 -18.14
N ALA A 107 23.12 30.42 -19.19
CA ALA A 107 24.52 30.11 -19.40
C ALA A 107 25.37 30.55 -18.21
N SER A 108 26.37 29.73 -17.84
CA SER A 108 27.30 29.97 -16.72
C SER A 108 26.65 30.08 -15.33
N MET A 109 25.43 29.55 -15.16
CA MET A 109 24.77 29.44 -13.86
C MET A 109 24.72 27.98 -13.41
N ASP A 110 24.70 27.77 -12.09
CA ASP A 110 24.62 26.45 -11.49
C ASP A 110 23.18 26.05 -11.21
N TYR A 111 22.85 24.81 -11.54
CA TYR A 111 21.56 24.21 -11.23
C TYR A 111 21.74 22.80 -10.67
N ALA A 112 20.86 22.37 -9.78
CA ALA A 112 20.76 20.99 -9.32
C ALA A 112 19.46 20.37 -9.83
N ALA A 113 19.40 19.05 -9.90
CA ALA A 113 18.21 18.37 -10.39
C ALA A 113 17.86 17.12 -9.58
N TYR A 114 16.60 16.76 -9.56
CA TYR A 114 16.12 15.55 -8.90
C TYR A 114 14.86 14.99 -9.57
N TYR A 115 14.60 13.72 -9.30
CA TYR A 115 13.42 12.99 -9.75
C TYR A 115 12.80 12.18 -8.59
N PRO A 116 11.46 12.01 -8.56
CA PRO A 116 10.46 12.70 -9.36
C PRO A 116 10.18 14.12 -8.84
N PHE A 117 9.67 14.99 -9.71
CA PHE A 117 9.27 16.36 -9.35
C PHE A 117 8.18 16.41 -8.26
N GLN A 118 8.34 17.27 -7.25
CA GLN A 118 7.42 17.40 -6.11
C GLN A 118 6.68 18.75 -6.08
N HIS A 119 5.46 18.72 -5.56
CA HIS A 119 4.59 19.90 -5.40
C HIS A 119 4.31 20.24 -3.92
N PRO A 120 3.98 21.51 -3.61
CA PRO A 120 4.03 22.67 -4.51
C PRO A 120 5.48 23.18 -4.68
N MET A 121 5.77 23.85 -5.81
CA MET A 121 7.13 24.23 -6.21
C MET A 121 7.88 25.07 -5.15
N ASP A 122 7.16 25.92 -4.45
CA ASP A 122 7.66 26.90 -3.48
C ASP A 122 7.85 26.33 -2.06
N ALA A 123 7.35 25.13 -1.77
CA ALA A 123 7.47 24.49 -0.46
C ALA A 123 8.58 23.42 -0.38
N VAL A 124 9.18 23.03 -1.52
CA VAL A 124 10.22 21.99 -1.53
C VAL A 124 11.57 22.60 -1.19
N ASP A 125 12.15 22.14 -0.08
CA ASP A 125 13.48 22.50 0.36
C ASP A 125 14.53 21.69 -0.40
N LYS A 126 15.38 22.36 -1.18
CA LYS A 126 16.48 21.73 -1.93
C LYS A 126 17.54 21.05 -1.05
N SER A 127 17.58 21.37 0.25
CA SER A 127 18.44 20.70 1.22
C SER A 127 17.78 19.50 1.91
N ALA A 128 16.49 19.26 1.66
CA ALA A 128 15.72 18.21 2.31
C ALA A 128 14.59 17.68 1.40
N ILE A 129 14.93 17.24 0.19
CA ILE A 129 13.96 16.65 -0.75
C ILE A 129 13.47 15.33 -0.17
N SER A 130 12.16 15.19 0.02
CA SER A 130 11.55 14.06 0.71
C SER A 130 11.42 12.82 -0.16
N VAL A 131 11.57 11.63 0.41
CA VAL A 131 11.33 10.35 -0.27
C VAL A 131 10.53 9.40 0.62
N HIS A 132 9.82 8.45 0.00
CA HIS A 132 9.13 7.38 0.70
C HIS A 132 9.16 6.09 -0.13
N TYR A 133 9.23 4.95 0.54
CA TYR A 133 9.32 3.63 -0.10
C TYR A 133 8.07 2.76 0.13
N LEU A 134 7.13 3.22 0.96
CA LEU A 134 5.88 2.52 1.28
C LEU A 134 4.84 2.63 0.15
N GLY A 135 3.97 1.62 0.03
CA GLY A 135 2.84 1.65 -0.90
C GLY A 135 3.11 1.09 -2.30
N GLN A 136 4.31 0.54 -2.52
CA GLN A 136 4.67 -0.12 -3.78
C GLN A 136 3.70 -1.24 -4.12
N LYS A 137 3.24 -1.28 -5.38
CA LYS A 137 2.31 -2.30 -5.88
C LYS A 137 2.76 -2.84 -7.23
N GLN A 138 3.14 -4.12 -7.28
CA GLN A 138 3.47 -4.80 -8.53
C GLN A 138 2.20 -5.38 -9.17
N MET A 139 2.00 -5.10 -10.45
CA MET A 139 0.75 -5.45 -11.13
C MET A 139 0.72 -6.87 -11.67
N ASP A 140 1.84 -7.39 -12.19
CA ASP A 140 1.95 -8.73 -12.78
C ASP A 140 3.23 -9.42 -12.30
N ASN A 141 3.32 -10.76 -12.42
CA ASN A 141 4.56 -11.48 -12.10
C ASN A 141 5.73 -10.90 -12.91
N ASN A 142 6.87 -10.67 -12.25
CA ASN A 142 8.09 -10.15 -12.88
C ASN A 142 7.95 -8.76 -13.53
N SER A 143 6.95 -7.97 -13.13
CA SER A 143 6.71 -6.62 -13.63
C SER A 143 7.51 -5.57 -12.85
N THR A 144 7.98 -4.53 -13.54
CA THR A 144 8.70 -3.39 -12.94
C THR A 144 8.09 -2.04 -13.22
N ALA A 145 6.86 -2.03 -13.75
CA ALA A 145 6.17 -0.78 -14.10
C ALA A 145 5.98 0.16 -12.90
N HIS A 146 5.93 -0.37 -11.66
CA HIS A 146 5.73 0.42 -10.46
C HIS A 146 7.00 1.10 -9.93
N LEU A 147 8.18 0.63 -10.32
CA LEU A 147 9.44 1.06 -9.69
C LEU A 147 9.76 2.54 -9.91
N GLY A 148 9.38 3.11 -11.07
CA GLY A 148 9.68 4.51 -11.40
C GLY A 148 9.15 5.51 -10.37
N ASN A 149 8.00 5.24 -9.76
CA ASN A 149 7.43 6.10 -8.71
C ASN A 149 8.26 6.12 -7.41
N TYR A 150 9.20 5.20 -7.25
CA TYR A 150 10.00 4.99 -6.04
C TYR A 150 11.50 5.01 -6.32
N ASP A 151 11.90 5.26 -7.57
CA ASP A 151 13.30 5.40 -7.97
C ASP A 151 13.70 6.87 -7.92
N PHE A 152 14.07 7.32 -6.72
CA PHE A 152 14.46 8.70 -6.49
C PHE A 152 15.87 8.95 -7.04
N LEU A 153 16.03 10.03 -7.81
CA LEU A 153 17.29 10.39 -8.46
C LEU A 153 17.74 11.77 -8.04
N ALA A 154 19.05 12.01 -7.98
CA ALA A 154 19.62 13.32 -7.66
C ALA A 154 20.89 13.61 -8.47
N ALA A 155 21.01 14.84 -8.94
CA ALA A 155 22.24 15.42 -9.47
C ALA A 155 22.57 16.71 -8.69
N PRO A 156 23.81 16.86 -8.19
CA PRO A 156 24.23 18.07 -7.50
C PRO A 156 24.32 19.25 -8.47
N PHE A 157 24.65 20.43 -7.92
CA PHE A 157 24.84 21.64 -8.72
C PHE A 157 25.86 21.44 -9.85
N THR A 158 25.41 21.66 -11.08
CA THR A 158 26.18 21.56 -12.32
C THR A 158 26.11 22.89 -13.07
N THR A 159 27.27 23.40 -13.46
CA THR A 159 27.38 24.66 -14.21
C THR A 159 26.96 24.48 -15.66
N VAL A 160 26.01 25.31 -16.11
CA VAL A 160 25.54 25.31 -17.50
C VAL A 160 26.60 25.92 -18.41
N SER A 161 26.82 25.31 -19.58
CA SER A 161 27.81 25.79 -20.54
C SER A 161 27.51 27.22 -21.04
N SER A 162 28.53 27.87 -21.62
CA SER A 162 28.38 29.19 -22.24
C SER A 162 27.39 29.20 -23.41
N THR A 163 27.04 28.03 -23.96
CA THR A 163 26.04 27.86 -25.03
C THR A 163 24.63 27.55 -24.50
N GLY A 164 24.42 27.59 -23.18
CA GLY A 164 23.12 27.37 -22.53
C GLY A 164 22.70 25.90 -22.43
N SER A 165 23.52 24.96 -22.92
CA SER A 165 23.27 23.51 -22.81
C SER A 165 24.01 22.92 -21.61
N THR A 166 23.47 21.83 -21.06
CA THR A 166 24.14 21.04 -20.04
C THR A 166 23.63 19.60 -20.07
N THR A 167 24.42 18.69 -19.50
CA THR A 167 24.02 17.31 -19.24
C THR A 167 24.14 17.07 -17.75
N PHE A 168 23.04 16.67 -17.11
CA PHE A 168 23.05 16.21 -15.73
C PHE A 168 23.20 14.69 -15.70
N THR A 169 24.09 14.19 -14.86
CA THR A 169 24.16 12.77 -14.52
C THR A 169 23.51 12.58 -13.15
N LEU A 170 22.33 11.98 -13.11
CA LEU A 170 21.65 11.70 -11.84
C LEU A 170 22.11 10.35 -11.27
N ALA A 171 22.25 10.29 -9.95
CA ALA A 171 22.48 9.05 -9.21
C ALA A 171 21.18 8.55 -8.57
N HIS A 172 21.01 7.23 -8.52
CA HIS A 172 19.95 6.59 -7.73
C HIS A 172 20.17 6.85 -6.23
N MET A 173 19.12 7.26 -5.53
CA MET A 173 19.11 7.43 -4.08
C MET A 173 18.64 6.17 -3.33
N GLY A 174 18.01 5.24 -4.04
CA GLY A 174 17.58 3.93 -3.53
C GLY A 174 18.40 2.76 -4.09
N ALA A 175 18.15 1.58 -3.54
CA ALA A 175 18.60 0.28 -4.04
C ALA A 175 17.42 -0.46 -4.68
N LEU A 176 17.67 -1.23 -5.73
CA LEU A 176 16.67 -2.12 -6.32
C LEU A 176 16.80 -3.52 -5.68
N VAL A 177 15.70 -4.10 -5.24
CA VAL A 177 15.68 -5.46 -4.70
C VAL A 177 14.84 -6.37 -5.59
N ARG A 178 15.44 -7.48 -6.03
CA ARG A 178 14.78 -8.57 -6.75
C ARG A 178 14.65 -9.77 -5.82
N ILE A 179 13.44 -10.28 -5.66
CA ILE A 179 13.14 -11.43 -4.81
C ILE A 179 12.50 -12.52 -5.67
N ARG A 180 13.16 -13.66 -5.76
CA ARG A 180 12.72 -14.88 -6.44
C ARG A 180 12.22 -15.86 -5.39
N LEU A 181 10.94 -16.18 -5.45
CA LEU A 181 10.24 -17.02 -4.49
C LEU A 181 9.76 -18.27 -5.20
N TYR A 182 10.21 -19.42 -4.72
CA TYR A 182 9.71 -20.72 -5.18
C TYR A 182 8.58 -21.15 -4.26
N VAL A 183 7.38 -21.32 -4.81
CA VAL A 183 6.16 -21.61 -4.05
C VAL A 183 5.74 -23.06 -4.30
N PRO A 184 5.42 -23.85 -3.26
CA PRO A 184 5.22 -25.30 -3.41
C PRO A 184 3.90 -25.68 -4.11
N ALA A 185 3.00 -24.73 -4.36
CA ALA A 185 1.73 -24.95 -5.02
C ALA A 185 1.29 -23.71 -5.83
N ALA A 186 0.44 -23.94 -6.83
CA ALA A 186 -0.22 -22.89 -7.61
C ALA A 186 -1.16 -22.08 -6.71
N ASP A 187 -1.02 -20.74 -6.75
CA ASP A 187 -1.83 -19.81 -5.96
C ASP A 187 -1.80 -18.41 -6.57
N SER A 188 -2.70 -17.53 -6.13
CA SER A 188 -2.68 -16.09 -6.43
C SER A 188 -2.27 -15.29 -5.19
N PHE A 189 -1.41 -14.30 -5.36
CA PHE A 189 -0.78 -13.56 -4.27
C PHE A 189 -1.20 -12.09 -4.26
N SER A 190 -1.46 -11.57 -3.06
CA SER A 190 -1.89 -10.19 -2.82
C SER A 190 -0.83 -9.35 -2.12
N ARG A 191 0.14 -9.98 -1.43
CA ARG A 191 1.14 -9.26 -0.65
C ARG A 191 2.42 -10.05 -0.39
N LEU A 192 3.55 -9.36 -0.46
CA LEU A 192 4.82 -9.77 0.14
C LEU A 192 5.11 -8.86 1.35
N THR A 193 5.36 -9.45 2.51
CA THR A 193 5.82 -8.75 3.71
C THR A 193 7.22 -9.24 4.09
N LEU A 194 8.14 -8.30 4.26
CA LEU A 194 9.48 -8.53 4.80
C LEU A 194 9.50 -8.04 6.24
N THR A 195 9.97 -8.86 7.17
CA THR A 195 10.12 -8.47 8.58
C THR A 195 11.55 -8.70 9.03
N SER A 196 12.21 -7.64 9.49
CA SER A 196 13.57 -7.70 10.03
C SER A 196 13.54 -7.99 11.53
N ASN A 197 14.31 -8.97 11.98
CA ASN A 197 14.62 -9.12 13.41
C ASN A 197 15.80 -8.23 13.87
N GLY A 198 16.55 -7.64 12.92
CA GLY A 198 17.75 -6.84 13.13
C GLY A 198 17.50 -5.34 12.96
N ALA A 199 18.28 -4.63 12.15
CA ALA A 199 18.03 -3.20 11.89
C ALA A 199 16.65 -3.01 11.21
N PRO A 200 15.88 -1.94 11.51
CA PRO A 200 14.65 -1.67 10.78
C PRO A 200 14.96 -1.21 9.35
N PHE A 201 14.01 -1.38 8.44
CA PHE A 201 14.05 -0.79 7.10
C PHE A 201 13.79 0.72 7.19
N VAL A 202 14.44 1.50 6.34
CA VAL A 202 14.15 2.94 6.19
C VAL A 202 12.96 3.08 5.24
N THR A 203 11.86 3.65 5.75
CA THR A 203 10.58 3.76 5.01
C THR A 203 10.37 5.14 4.40
N ALA A 204 11.01 6.16 4.98
CA ALA A 204 11.05 7.52 4.46
C ALA A 204 12.38 8.21 4.82
N GLY A 205 12.76 9.21 4.04
CA GLY A 205 13.98 9.97 4.24
C GLY A 205 13.97 11.30 3.51
N THR A 206 15.11 11.98 3.55
CA THR A 206 15.38 13.19 2.76
C THR A 206 16.77 13.12 2.14
N PHE A 207 17.01 13.84 1.05
CA PHE A 207 18.36 14.07 0.52
C PHE A 207 18.58 15.54 0.16
N ASP A 208 19.84 15.97 0.23
CA ASP A 208 20.28 17.33 -0.04
C ASP A 208 20.92 17.41 -1.44
N VAL A 209 20.30 18.11 -2.39
CA VAL A 209 20.88 18.32 -3.73
C VAL A 209 21.91 19.46 -3.78
N THR A 210 22.04 20.22 -2.69
CA THR A 210 23.11 21.21 -2.53
C THR A 210 24.43 20.56 -2.13
N ALA A 211 24.40 19.34 -1.59
CA ALA A 211 25.58 18.57 -1.29
C ALA A 211 26.32 18.13 -2.57
N ILE A 212 27.66 18.11 -2.52
CA ILE A 212 28.52 17.66 -3.64
C ILE A 212 28.19 16.22 -4.05
N LYS A 213 27.81 15.39 -3.09
CA LYS A 213 27.32 14.02 -3.29
C LYS A 213 26.05 13.83 -2.47
N PRO A 214 24.86 13.95 -3.08
CA PRO A 214 23.60 13.70 -2.40
C PRO A 214 23.57 12.29 -1.80
N THR A 215 23.11 12.19 -0.55
CA THR A 215 22.94 10.93 0.16
C THR A 215 21.64 10.95 0.94
N LEU A 216 21.02 9.78 1.09
CA LEU A 216 19.75 9.66 1.81
C LEU A 216 19.97 9.72 3.32
N THR A 217 19.22 10.59 3.99
CA THR A 217 19.10 10.68 5.45
C THR A 217 17.74 10.12 5.89
N PRO A 218 17.70 9.03 6.69
CA PRO A 218 16.44 8.45 7.18
C PRO A 218 15.63 9.42 8.05
N THR A 219 14.31 9.45 7.84
CA THR A 219 13.36 10.20 8.69
C THR A 219 12.29 9.31 9.31
N ALA A 220 12.04 8.12 8.75
CA ALA A 220 11.18 7.10 9.32
C ALA A 220 11.72 5.69 9.06
N THR A 221 11.45 4.77 9.98
CA THR A 221 11.88 3.38 9.89
C THR A 221 10.79 2.42 10.37
N SER A 222 10.79 1.20 9.85
CA SER A 222 9.88 0.12 10.28
C SER A 222 10.59 -1.23 10.26
N LYS A 223 10.26 -2.12 11.20
CA LYS A 223 10.70 -3.52 11.15
C LYS A 223 10.04 -4.29 10.00
N LYS A 224 8.97 -3.75 9.43
CA LYS A 224 8.22 -4.35 8.33
C LYS A 224 8.26 -3.48 7.07
N MET A 225 8.39 -4.15 5.92
CA MET A 225 8.29 -3.55 4.60
C MET A 225 7.36 -4.40 3.75
N THR A 226 6.45 -3.76 3.02
CA THR A 226 5.38 -4.44 2.28
C THR A 226 5.40 -4.05 0.80
N LEU A 227 5.30 -5.05 -0.06
CA LEU A 227 4.99 -4.91 -1.48
C LEU A 227 3.60 -5.50 -1.74
N TYR A 228 2.69 -4.69 -2.25
CA TYR A 228 1.36 -5.14 -2.65
C TYR A 228 1.41 -5.80 -4.03
N LEU A 229 0.58 -6.81 -4.23
CA LEU A 229 0.51 -7.61 -5.45
C LEU A 229 -0.92 -7.62 -5.97
N SER A 230 -1.11 -7.80 -7.28
CA SER A 230 -2.44 -7.88 -7.90
C SER A 230 -2.56 -9.13 -8.77
N ASN A 231 -2.10 -9.09 -10.02
CA ASN A 231 -2.19 -10.21 -10.96
C ASN A 231 -0.92 -11.06 -10.87
N VAL A 232 -0.52 -11.42 -9.65
CA VAL A 232 0.66 -12.26 -9.42
C VAL A 232 0.18 -13.62 -8.96
N SER A 233 0.47 -14.66 -9.73
CA SER A 233 0.11 -16.04 -9.43
C SER A 233 1.20 -17.00 -9.88
N SER A 234 1.22 -18.20 -9.28
CA SER A 234 1.97 -19.36 -9.75
C SER A 234 1.00 -20.34 -10.41
N ASP A 235 1.47 -21.04 -11.44
CA ASP A 235 0.72 -22.09 -12.14
C ASP A 235 1.28 -23.48 -11.77
N GLU A 236 0.52 -24.54 -12.08
CA GLU A 236 0.99 -25.91 -11.87
C GLU A 236 2.20 -26.19 -12.78
N GLY A 237 3.40 -26.23 -12.17
CA GLY A 237 4.67 -26.39 -12.88
C GLY A 237 5.44 -25.09 -13.17
N ASP A 238 4.91 -23.91 -12.77
CA ASP A 238 5.63 -22.64 -12.69
C ASP A 238 5.59 -22.13 -11.25
N ASP A 239 6.55 -22.60 -10.46
CA ASP A 239 6.67 -22.34 -9.03
C ASP A 239 7.34 -21.00 -8.71
N LEU A 240 7.82 -20.26 -9.72
CA LEU A 240 8.65 -19.08 -9.52
C LEU A 240 7.88 -17.76 -9.62
N ILE A 241 7.80 -17.06 -8.49
CA ILE A 241 7.36 -15.67 -8.42
C ILE A 241 8.58 -14.75 -8.38
N THR A 242 8.63 -13.75 -9.27
CA THR A 242 9.68 -12.73 -9.28
C THR A 242 9.10 -11.36 -8.96
N LEU A 243 9.58 -10.79 -7.85
CA LEU A 243 9.10 -9.53 -7.30
C LEU A 243 10.21 -8.49 -7.27
N TYR A 244 9.84 -7.23 -7.50
CA TYR A 244 10.76 -6.10 -7.46
C TYR A 244 10.26 -5.01 -6.52
N MET A 245 11.18 -4.39 -5.79
CA MET A 245 10.87 -3.19 -5.00
C MET A 245 12.10 -2.29 -4.84
N MET A 246 11.85 -0.98 -4.80
CA MET A 246 12.86 -0.01 -4.39
C MET A 246 12.96 0.01 -2.87
N MET A 247 14.17 0.03 -2.34
CA MET A 247 14.44 0.13 -0.91
C MET A 247 15.44 1.25 -0.64
N ALA A 248 15.29 1.94 0.49
CA ALA A 248 16.30 2.87 0.97
C ALA A 248 17.63 2.14 1.27
N PRO A 249 18.79 2.79 1.04
CA PRO A 249 20.08 2.25 1.47
C PRO A 249 20.12 2.07 2.98
N ALA A 250 20.51 0.89 3.44
CA ALA A 250 20.64 0.57 4.86
C ALA A 250 21.48 -0.70 5.03
N ASP A 251 22.28 -0.75 6.10
CA ASP A 251 22.99 -1.97 6.47
C ASP A 251 22.06 -2.94 7.21
N GLN A 252 21.62 -3.99 6.50
CA GLN A 252 20.81 -5.08 7.05
C GLN A 252 21.64 -6.35 7.26
N SER A 253 22.96 -6.32 7.13
CA SER A 253 23.81 -7.53 7.09
C SER A 253 23.74 -8.37 8.36
N SER A 254 23.38 -7.76 9.49
CA SER A 254 23.20 -8.46 10.77
C SER A 254 21.78 -8.98 10.99
N ALA A 255 20.84 -8.68 10.09
CA ALA A 255 19.44 -9.03 10.23
C ALA A 255 19.12 -10.37 9.56
N GLN A 256 18.25 -11.15 10.18
CA GLN A 256 17.48 -12.16 9.48
C GLN A 256 16.15 -11.53 9.08
N ILE A 257 15.82 -11.66 7.80
CA ILE A 257 14.59 -11.13 7.22
C ILE A 257 13.63 -12.30 7.02
N SER A 258 12.54 -12.30 7.79
CA SER A 258 11.40 -13.19 7.55
C SER A 258 10.65 -12.71 6.32
N VAL A 259 10.32 -13.64 5.44
CA VAL A 259 9.56 -13.42 4.22
C VAL A 259 8.18 -14.04 4.41
N TRP A 260 7.15 -13.27 4.12
CA TRP A 260 5.77 -13.71 4.13
C TRP A 260 5.10 -13.40 2.80
N LEU A 261 4.59 -14.42 2.12
CA LEU A 261 3.84 -14.29 0.88
C LEU A 261 2.39 -14.69 1.14
N SER A 262 1.48 -13.73 1.01
CA SER A 262 0.04 -13.94 1.23
C SER A 262 -0.68 -14.18 -0.08
N GLY A 263 -1.34 -15.33 -0.20
CA GLY A 263 -2.26 -15.70 -1.27
C GLY A 263 -3.55 -16.32 -0.71
N SER A 264 -4.16 -17.28 -1.41
CA SER A 264 -5.25 -18.09 -0.81
C SER A 264 -4.73 -18.96 0.34
N LYS A 265 -3.44 -19.25 0.32
CA LYS A 265 -2.66 -19.78 1.44
C LYS A 265 -1.55 -18.81 1.80
N ASN A 266 -1.03 -18.95 3.02
CA ASN A 266 0.17 -18.21 3.42
C ASN A 266 1.41 -19.07 3.21
N TYR A 267 2.48 -18.42 2.77
CA TYR A 267 3.78 -19.04 2.61
C TYR A 267 4.83 -18.21 3.32
N THR A 268 5.82 -18.87 3.91
CA THR A 268 6.88 -18.20 4.65
C THR A 268 8.26 -18.79 4.34
N GLY A 269 9.27 -17.96 4.54
CA GLY A 269 10.67 -18.31 4.42
C GLY A 269 11.53 -17.29 5.16
N SER A 270 12.85 -17.44 5.11
CA SER A 270 13.76 -16.44 5.67
C SER A 270 15.01 -16.28 4.83
N MET A 271 15.58 -15.08 4.86
CA MET A 271 16.81 -14.74 4.16
C MET A 271 17.69 -13.86 5.05
N SER A 272 19.01 -13.93 4.86
CA SER A 272 19.93 -12.99 5.51
C SER A 272 19.82 -11.62 4.86
N GLY A 273 19.78 -10.55 5.65
CA GLY A 273 19.83 -9.20 5.13
C GLY A 273 21.19 -8.87 4.51
N LYS A 274 21.24 -7.81 3.71
CA LYS A 274 22.42 -7.34 2.99
C LYS A 274 22.71 -5.88 3.29
N ASN A 275 23.94 -5.45 3.09
CA ASN A 275 24.29 -4.03 3.17
C ASN A 275 23.85 -3.32 1.89
N MET A 276 22.63 -2.77 1.89
CA MET A 276 22.03 -2.15 0.72
C MET A 276 22.61 -0.76 0.46
N GLN A 277 23.17 -0.58 -0.73
CA GLN A 277 23.78 0.67 -1.20
C GLN A 277 22.95 1.27 -2.35
N ALA A 278 22.95 2.59 -2.43
CA ALA A 278 22.22 3.32 -3.48
C ALA A 278 22.80 3.00 -4.87
N GLY A 279 21.94 2.79 -5.86
CA GLY A 279 22.35 2.46 -7.23
C GLY A 279 22.80 1.01 -7.45
N THR A 280 22.57 0.12 -6.48
CA THR A 280 22.88 -1.31 -6.60
C THR A 280 21.62 -2.16 -6.65
N ILE A 281 21.63 -3.24 -7.43
CA ILE A 281 20.60 -4.28 -7.39
C ILE A 281 21.01 -5.44 -6.49
N TYR A 282 20.10 -5.83 -5.59
CA TYR A 282 20.26 -6.96 -4.68
C TYR A 282 19.29 -8.08 -5.04
N GLY A 283 19.84 -9.29 -5.25
CA GLY A 283 19.06 -10.49 -5.51
C GLY A 283 18.88 -11.36 -4.26
N TYR A 284 17.67 -11.88 -4.10
CA TYR A 284 17.33 -12.98 -3.21
C TYR A 284 16.64 -14.10 -4.00
N SER A 285 16.94 -15.34 -3.63
CA SER A 285 16.28 -16.54 -4.12
C SER A 285 16.02 -17.44 -2.91
N LEU A 286 14.77 -17.82 -2.66
CA LEU A 286 14.43 -18.72 -1.57
C LEU A 286 13.20 -19.57 -1.89
N GLU A 287 13.23 -20.79 -1.38
CA GLU A 287 12.09 -21.71 -1.31
C GLU A 287 11.18 -21.28 -0.16
N LEU A 288 9.87 -21.27 -0.39
CA LEU A 288 8.87 -21.00 0.63
C LEU A 288 8.18 -22.29 1.07
N GLU A 289 7.71 -22.28 2.31
CA GLU A 289 6.89 -23.34 2.88
C GLU A 289 5.48 -22.80 3.15
N GLU A 290 4.45 -23.60 2.83
CA GLU A 290 3.08 -23.29 3.22
C GLU A 290 2.99 -23.26 4.76
N THR A 291 2.33 -22.24 5.29
CA THR A 291 2.15 -22.07 6.73
C THR A 291 0.70 -21.78 7.08
N ASN A 292 0.27 -22.32 8.21
CA ASN A 292 -1.02 -22.01 8.82
C ASN A 292 -0.92 -20.86 9.83
N ASP A 293 0.26 -20.26 10.02
CA ASP A 293 0.37 -19.00 10.77
C ASP A 293 -0.12 -17.83 9.90
N HIS A 294 -0.22 -16.64 10.48
CA HIS A 294 -0.83 -15.49 9.83
C HIS A 294 0.09 -14.26 9.89
N ASP A 295 0.01 -13.39 8.87
CA ASP A 295 0.75 -12.13 8.89
C ASP A 295 0.02 -11.08 9.73
N TYR A 296 0.81 -10.19 10.34
CA TYR A 296 0.34 -9.11 11.21
C TYR A 296 0.90 -7.75 10.78
N VAL A 297 0.29 -6.68 11.25
CA VAL A 297 0.81 -5.32 11.16
C VAL A 297 1.11 -4.84 12.58
N ASP A 298 2.33 -4.35 12.77
CA ASP A 298 2.69 -3.58 13.95
C ASP A 298 2.32 -2.11 13.72
N LEU A 299 1.25 -1.67 14.37
CA LEU A 299 0.77 -0.29 14.32
C LEU A 299 1.50 0.62 15.33
N GLY A 300 2.45 0.10 16.11
CA GLY A 300 3.15 0.87 17.14
C GLY A 300 2.22 1.42 18.21
N LEU A 301 1.13 0.70 18.52
CA LEU A 301 0.16 1.11 19.54
C LEU A 301 0.73 0.92 20.96
N PRO A 302 0.27 1.70 21.96
CA PRO A 302 0.78 1.61 23.33
C PRO A 302 0.72 0.21 23.97
N SER A 303 -0.28 -0.61 23.60
CA SER A 303 -0.43 -2.00 24.03
C SER A 303 0.65 -2.95 23.50
N ASN A 304 1.40 -2.54 22.47
CA ASN A 304 2.27 -3.41 21.65
C ASN A 304 1.51 -4.58 21.01
N THR A 305 0.20 -4.45 20.84
CA THR A 305 -0.61 -5.46 20.17
C THR A 305 -0.35 -5.44 18.66
N LEU A 306 -0.09 -6.61 18.10
CA LEU A 306 0.09 -6.86 16.68
C LEU A 306 -1.25 -7.27 16.06
N TRP A 307 -1.65 -6.60 14.99
CA TRP A 307 -2.98 -6.79 14.37
C TRP A 307 -2.91 -7.71 13.16
N ALA A 308 -3.80 -8.70 13.07
CA ALA A 308 -3.89 -9.54 11.88
C ALA A 308 -4.15 -8.72 10.61
N THR A 309 -3.57 -9.18 9.50
CA THR A 309 -3.71 -8.48 8.22
C THR A 309 -5.00 -8.79 7.48
N CYS A 310 -5.67 -9.90 7.79
CA CYS A 310 -6.99 -10.29 7.28
C CYS A 310 -7.93 -10.72 8.42
N ASN A 311 -9.22 -10.88 8.11
CA ASN A 311 -10.20 -11.43 9.05
C ASN A 311 -10.02 -12.94 9.21
N VAL A 312 -10.50 -13.50 10.32
CA VAL A 312 -10.61 -14.97 10.46
C VAL A 312 -11.54 -15.50 9.36
N GLY A 313 -11.06 -16.49 8.60
CA GLY A 313 -11.76 -17.03 7.42
C GLY A 313 -11.56 -16.22 6.14
N ALA A 314 -10.68 -15.21 6.13
CA ALA A 314 -10.28 -14.46 4.95
C ALA A 314 -8.81 -14.68 4.61
N ASN A 315 -8.48 -14.57 3.32
CA ASN A 315 -7.12 -14.71 2.80
C ASN A 315 -6.50 -13.36 2.40
N SER A 316 -7.31 -12.32 2.28
CA SER A 316 -6.90 -10.96 1.94
C SER A 316 -7.49 -9.92 2.92
N PRO A 317 -6.86 -8.74 3.08
CA PRO A 317 -7.36 -7.69 3.98
C PRO A 317 -8.80 -7.23 3.69
N GLU A 318 -9.20 -7.21 2.41
CA GLU A 318 -10.48 -6.74 1.90
C GLU A 318 -11.61 -7.77 1.97
N GLU A 319 -11.29 -9.05 2.08
CA GLU A 319 -12.28 -10.11 2.26
C GLU A 319 -12.96 -10.00 3.63
N TYR A 320 -14.28 -10.21 3.65
CA TYR A 320 -15.08 -10.10 4.87
C TYR A 320 -14.75 -11.20 5.88
N GLY A 321 -14.20 -12.32 5.41
CA GLY A 321 -13.99 -13.52 6.19
C GLY A 321 -15.30 -14.19 6.57
N ASP A 322 -15.22 -15.05 7.58
CA ASP A 322 -16.38 -15.72 8.13
C ASP A 322 -17.09 -14.89 9.20
N TYR A 323 -18.34 -15.27 9.48
CA TYR A 323 -19.15 -14.68 10.52
C TYR A 323 -19.31 -15.67 11.66
N PHE A 324 -19.18 -15.18 12.89
CA PHE A 324 -19.23 -16.01 14.09
C PHE A 324 -20.21 -15.39 15.09
N ALA A 325 -21.04 -16.21 15.73
CA ALA A 325 -21.70 -15.77 16.95
C ALA A 325 -20.66 -15.69 18.07
N TRP A 326 -20.87 -14.80 19.04
CA TRP A 326 -19.87 -14.54 20.07
C TRP A 326 -19.60 -15.79 20.92
N GLY A 327 -18.36 -16.26 20.96
CA GLY A 327 -17.97 -17.51 21.65
C GLY A 327 -18.10 -18.78 20.80
N GLU A 328 -18.66 -18.71 19.59
CA GLU A 328 -18.65 -19.85 18.66
C GLU A 328 -17.39 -19.81 17.80
N THR A 329 -16.77 -20.98 17.62
CA THR A 329 -15.50 -21.12 16.89
C THR A 329 -15.67 -21.69 15.48
N LYS A 330 -16.89 -22.11 15.12
CA LYS A 330 -17.23 -22.65 13.81
C LYS A 330 -18.21 -21.71 13.10
N ALA A 331 -17.94 -21.44 11.83
CA ALA A 331 -18.84 -20.70 10.95
C ALA A 331 -19.92 -21.60 10.29
N TYR A 332 -20.00 -22.88 10.67
CA TYR A 332 -20.90 -23.89 10.11
C TYR A 332 -21.83 -24.41 11.22
N GLY A 333 -23.09 -24.68 10.89
CA GLY A 333 -24.02 -25.29 11.85
C GLY A 333 -23.60 -26.73 12.15
N GLU A 334 -23.60 -27.15 13.41
CA GLU A 334 -23.54 -28.58 13.73
C GLU A 334 -24.88 -29.23 13.33
N GLU A 335 -24.84 -30.47 12.84
CA GLU A 335 -26.04 -31.28 12.66
C GLU A 335 -26.64 -31.58 14.04
N ASP A 336 -27.53 -30.70 14.50
CA ASP A 336 -28.32 -30.95 15.70
C ASP A 336 -29.61 -31.66 15.27
N GLU A 337 -29.67 -32.98 15.46
CA GLU A 337 -30.80 -33.85 15.11
C GLU A 337 -32.14 -33.38 15.71
N THR A 338 -32.13 -32.47 16.70
CA THR A 338 -33.32 -32.01 17.41
C THR A 338 -34.01 -30.78 16.79
N ASN A 339 -33.36 -30.08 15.84
CA ASN A 339 -33.89 -28.85 15.24
C ASN A 339 -34.14 -28.94 13.72
N ALA A 340 -34.21 -30.17 13.19
CA ALA A 340 -34.25 -30.50 11.76
C ALA A 340 -35.56 -30.17 11.00
N MET A 341 -36.47 -29.33 11.53
CA MET A 341 -37.75 -29.04 10.85
C MET A 341 -37.74 -27.87 9.85
N ASN A 342 -36.60 -27.20 9.61
CA ASN A 342 -36.49 -26.17 8.57
C ASN A 342 -35.33 -26.35 7.57
N TYR A 343 -34.64 -27.49 7.58
CA TYR A 343 -33.57 -27.77 6.62
C TYR A 343 -34.03 -28.74 5.53
N SER A 344 -34.19 -28.22 4.31
CA SER A 344 -34.45 -29.01 3.11
C SER A 344 -33.23 -29.85 2.70
N TYR A 345 -33.25 -31.12 3.11
CA TYR A 345 -32.80 -32.32 2.39
C TYR A 345 -31.71 -32.15 1.29
N ASN A 346 -30.43 -32.20 1.66
CA ASN A 346 -29.42 -33.02 0.98
C ASN A 346 -28.16 -33.17 1.83
N SER A 347 -27.97 -34.37 2.36
CA SER A 347 -26.80 -34.83 3.11
C SER A 347 -25.54 -34.85 2.23
N SER A 348 -24.41 -34.35 2.77
CA SER A 348 -23.03 -34.31 2.25
C SER A 348 -22.54 -32.93 1.78
N SER A 349 -22.19 -32.02 2.70
CA SER A 349 -21.14 -30.98 2.57
C SER A 349 -21.29 -29.90 3.66
N SER A 350 -20.18 -29.26 4.02
CA SER A 350 -20.02 -28.12 4.93
C SER A 350 -20.93 -26.93 4.59
N TYR A 351 -22.04 -26.73 5.32
CA TYR A 351 -22.94 -25.57 5.12
C TYR A 351 -22.65 -24.44 6.11
N GLN A 352 -22.26 -23.28 5.57
CA GLN A 352 -22.01 -22.06 6.36
C GLN A 352 -23.29 -21.70 7.12
N LYS A 353 -23.17 -21.37 8.41
CA LYS A 353 -24.26 -20.87 9.24
C LYS A 353 -24.71 -19.53 8.66
N THR A 354 -25.92 -19.49 8.13
CA THR A 354 -26.53 -18.28 7.54
C THR A 354 -27.65 -17.70 8.41
N TYR A 355 -28.09 -18.44 9.44
CA TYR A 355 -29.20 -18.09 10.30
C TYR A 355 -28.74 -17.97 11.76
N TYR A 356 -28.78 -16.74 12.28
CA TYR A 356 -28.23 -16.37 13.58
C TYR A 356 -29.35 -15.87 14.49
N ASN A 357 -29.68 -16.66 15.51
CA ASN A 357 -30.69 -16.34 16.50
C ASN A 357 -30.43 -17.06 17.83
N TRP A 358 -31.25 -16.78 18.84
CA TRP A 358 -31.12 -17.46 20.14
C TRP A 358 -31.32 -18.98 20.06
N SER A 359 -32.18 -19.50 19.18
CA SER A 359 -32.37 -20.96 19.02
C SER A 359 -31.18 -21.68 18.40
N THR A 360 -30.30 -20.96 17.70
CA THR A 360 -29.08 -21.51 17.09
C THR A 360 -27.80 -21.10 17.83
N TYR A 361 -27.92 -20.37 18.94
CA TYR A 361 -26.77 -19.87 19.70
C TYR A 361 -26.32 -20.86 20.76
N LYS A 362 -25.05 -21.30 20.66
CA LYS A 362 -24.44 -22.35 21.50
C LYS A 362 -24.58 -22.14 23.00
N TYR A 363 -24.49 -20.90 23.48
CA TYR A 363 -24.43 -20.59 24.92
C TYR A 363 -25.76 -20.19 25.54
N CYS A 364 -26.86 -20.70 24.99
CA CYS A 364 -28.17 -20.57 25.62
C CYS A 364 -29.12 -21.72 25.28
N GLN A 365 -30.26 -21.80 25.96
CA GLN A 365 -31.36 -22.72 25.64
C GLN A 365 -32.46 -21.97 24.88
N GLY A 366 -32.14 -21.50 23.67
CA GLY A 366 -33.10 -20.86 22.78
C GLY A 366 -33.63 -19.48 23.16
N SER A 367 -33.12 -18.87 24.23
CA SER A 367 -33.60 -17.58 24.75
C SER A 367 -32.46 -16.76 25.36
N SER A 368 -32.57 -15.43 25.30
CA SER A 368 -31.64 -14.53 25.97
C SER A 368 -31.59 -14.70 27.50
N SER A 369 -32.64 -15.30 28.08
CA SER A 369 -32.79 -15.53 29.52
C SER A 369 -32.31 -16.90 30.01
N THR A 370 -31.70 -17.70 29.12
CA THR A 370 -31.24 -19.07 29.43
C THR A 370 -29.76 -19.29 29.11
N MET A 371 -28.94 -18.25 29.30
CA MET A 371 -27.48 -18.28 29.13
C MET A 371 -26.84 -19.37 29.98
N THR A 372 -25.92 -20.11 29.36
CA THR A 372 -25.19 -21.21 30.01
C THR A 372 -23.71 -20.90 30.24
N ARG A 373 -23.17 -19.85 29.62
CA ARG A 373 -21.76 -19.43 29.74
C ARG A 373 -21.58 -17.92 29.55
N TYR A 374 -20.59 -17.35 30.23
CA TYR A 374 -20.29 -15.91 30.24
C TYR A 374 -21.50 -15.09 30.69
N CYS A 375 -22.00 -15.39 31.88
CA CYS A 375 -23.18 -14.77 32.45
C CYS A 375 -22.81 -14.12 33.79
N ASN A 376 -23.07 -12.82 33.90
CA ASN A 376 -22.79 -12.01 35.09
C ASN A 376 -24.06 -11.54 35.81
N ASN A 377 -25.24 -11.95 35.32
CA ASN A 377 -26.52 -11.53 35.87
C ASN A 377 -27.53 -12.69 35.84
N SER A 378 -28.04 -13.08 37.01
CA SER A 378 -28.94 -14.22 37.18
C SER A 378 -30.29 -14.10 36.46
N ASN A 379 -30.67 -12.90 35.99
CA ASN A 379 -31.84 -12.72 35.15
C ASN A 379 -31.67 -13.33 33.76
N TYR A 380 -30.43 -13.63 33.36
CA TYR A 380 -30.10 -14.13 32.03
C TYR A 380 -29.74 -15.62 32.01
N GLY A 381 -29.53 -16.27 33.15
CA GLY A 381 -29.18 -17.69 33.21
C GLY A 381 -28.21 -18.03 34.34
N THR A 382 -27.39 -19.06 34.14
CA THR A 382 -26.44 -19.57 35.15
C THR A 382 -25.22 -18.65 35.22
N VAL A 383 -25.03 -17.97 36.36
CA VAL A 383 -23.94 -17.01 36.57
C VAL A 383 -22.60 -17.72 36.75
N ASP A 384 -21.61 -17.35 35.94
CA ASP A 384 -20.20 -17.77 36.05
C ASP A 384 -19.23 -16.59 36.19
N ASN A 385 -19.72 -15.35 36.04
CA ASN A 385 -18.97 -14.09 36.11
C ASN A 385 -17.77 -14.00 35.15
N LYS A 386 -17.71 -14.83 34.10
CA LYS A 386 -16.67 -14.71 33.07
C LYS A 386 -17.03 -13.58 32.12
N THR A 387 -16.12 -12.61 31.95
CA THR A 387 -16.37 -11.39 31.15
C THR A 387 -15.49 -11.28 29.91
N VAL A 388 -14.59 -12.22 29.68
CA VAL A 388 -13.73 -12.31 28.50
C VAL A 388 -13.75 -13.75 28.00
N LEU A 389 -13.78 -13.95 26.69
CA LEU A 389 -13.72 -15.29 26.08
C LEU A 389 -12.47 -16.04 26.54
N GLU A 390 -12.65 -17.31 26.86
CA GLU A 390 -11.57 -18.26 27.07
C GLU A 390 -11.07 -18.79 25.73
N ALA A 391 -9.84 -19.31 25.71
CA ALA A 391 -9.17 -19.76 24.49
C ALA A 391 -9.98 -20.76 23.64
N GLU A 392 -10.78 -21.63 24.28
CA GLU A 392 -11.62 -22.62 23.58
C GLU A 392 -12.87 -22.01 22.91
N ASP A 393 -13.24 -20.79 23.29
CA ASP A 393 -14.39 -20.04 22.78
C ASP A 393 -13.98 -18.82 21.95
N ASP A 394 -12.69 -18.50 21.91
CA ASP A 394 -12.13 -17.47 21.05
C ASP A 394 -11.82 -18.08 19.67
N VAL A 395 -12.56 -17.67 18.65
CA VAL A 395 -12.41 -18.21 17.29
C VAL A 395 -11.02 -17.97 16.70
N ALA A 396 -10.36 -16.87 17.02
CA ALA A 396 -9.01 -16.63 16.53
C ALA A 396 -8.04 -17.60 17.19
N THR A 397 -8.17 -17.85 18.49
CA THR A 397 -7.36 -18.85 19.18
C THR A 397 -7.63 -20.27 18.70
N ALA A 398 -8.91 -20.63 18.54
CA ALA A 398 -9.31 -21.96 18.12
C ALA A 398 -8.88 -22.28 16.68
N ASN A 399 -8.96 -21.30 15.77
CA ASN A 399 -8.68 -21.51 14.36
C ASN A 399 -7.21 -21.24 13.99
N TRP A 400 -6.56 -20.27 14.62
CA TRP A 400 -5.20 -19.82 14.27
C TRP A 400 -4.15 -20.18 15.33
N GLY A 401 -4.56 -20.80 16.44
CA GLY A 401 -3.66 -21.25 17.51
C GLY A 401 -3.45 -20.23 18.62
N SER A 402 -2.78 -20.67 19.70
CA SER A 402 -2.67 -19.93 20.97
C SER A 402 -1.89 -18.62 20.92
N ALA A 403 -1.17 -18.34 19.83
CA ALA A 403 -0.54 -17.05 19.62
C ALA A 403 -1.57 -15.96 19.28
N TRP A 404 -2.72 -16.34 18.73
CA TRP A 404 -3.75 -15.43 18.22
C TRP A 404 -4.98 -15.43 19.12
N ARG A 405 -5.63 -14.28 19.23
CA ARG A 405 -6.89 -14.09 19.96
C ARG A 405 -7.71 -12.97 19.36
N MET A 406 -8.99 -12.92 19.70
CA MET A 406 -9.84 -11.78 19.41
C MET A 406 -9.39 -10.57 20.25
N PRO A 407 -9.39 -9.36 19.68
CA PRO A 407 -9.09 -8.14 20.41
C PRO A 407 -10.10 -7.93 21.53
N THR A 408 -9.63 -7.42 22.65
CA THR A 408 -10.49 -6.95 23.74
C THR A 408 -11.18 -5.66 23.35
N TYR A 409 -12.23 -5.30 24.08
CA TYR A 409 -12.89 -4.01 23.92
C TYR A 409 -11.93 -2.82 24.12
N ALA A 410 -10.96 -2.95 25.02
CA ALA A 410 -9.97 -1.92 25.28
C ALA A 410 -9.04 -1.70 24.07
N GLU A 411 -8.62 -2.77 23.39
CA GLU A 411 -7.76 -2.68 22.20
C GLU A 411 -8.48 -2.08 21.01
N TRP A 412 -9.79 -2.35 20.83
CA TRP A 412 -10.58 -1.63 19.83
C TRP A 412 -10.63 -0.13 20.11
N ARG A 413 -10.82 0.27 21.39
CA ARG A 413 -10.79 1.68 21.78
C ARG A 413 -9.41 2.31 21.54
N GLU A 414 -8.35 1.58 21.84
CA GLU A 414 -6.99 2.04 21.59
C GLU A 414 -6.74 2.28 20.10
N LEU A 415 -7.12 1.34 19.23
CA LEU A 415 -7.01 1.48 17.77
C LEU A 415 -7.71 2.76 17.31
N VAL A 416 -8.97 2.97 17.72
CA VAL A 416 -9.75 4.15 17.33
C VAL A 416 -9.12 5.46 17.83
N ASN A 417 -8.56 5.47 19.04
CA ASN A 417 -8.03 6.68 19.66
C ASN A 417 -6.61 7.04 19.20
N ASN A 418 -5.81 6.07 18.77
CA ASN A 418 -4.38 6.25 18.45
C ASN A 418 -4.05 6.12 16.96
N THR A 419 -5.08 6.04 16.10
CA THR A 419 -4.90 6.04 14.65
C THR A 419 -5.75 7.13 14.01
N THR A 420 -5.34 7.56 12.82
CA THR A 420 -6.19 8.33 11.93
C THR A 420 -6.99 7.34 11.08
N SER A 421 -8.33 7.39 11.17
CA SER A 421 -9.19 6.50 10.39
C SER A 421 -9.93 7.22 9.26
N THR A 422 -9.96 6.62 8.09
CA THR A 422 -10.65 7.15 6.90
C THR A 422 -11.50 6.05 6.24
N TRP A 423 -12.70 6.42 5.79
CA TRP A 423 -13.51 5.56 4.94
C TRP A 423 -12.93 5.57 3.53
N THR A 424 -12.71 4.41 2.94
CA THR A 424 -12.04 4.26 1.64
C THR A 424 -12.45 2.96 0.96
N THR A 425 -11.90 2.72 -0.24
CA THR A 425 -11.96 1.45 -0.95
C THR A 425 -10.56 0.86 -1.11
N GLU A 426 -10.40 -0.44 -0.85
CA GLU A 426 -9.21 -1.22 -1.24
C GLU A 426 -9.65 -2.37 -2.14
N ASN A 427 -9.00 -2.52 -3.31
CA ASN A 427 -9.37 -3.49 -4.36
C ASN A 427 -10.89 -3.52 -4.69
N GLY A 428 -11.54 -2.35 -4.68
CA GLY A 428 -12.98 -2.21 -4.99
C GLY A 428 -13.93 -2.53 -3.84
N VAL A 429 -13.43 -2.93 -2.67
CA VAL A 429 -14.23 -3.20 -1.47
C VAL A 429 -14.24 -1.98 -0.55
N TYR A 430 -15.42 -1.54 -0.12
CA TYR A 430 -15.57 -0.45 0.84
C TYR A 430 -15.21 -0.89 2.25
N GLY A 431 -14.57 0.01 2.99
CA GLY A 431 -14.21 -0.22 4.39
C GLY A 431 -13.55 0.99 5.02
N ARG A 432 -12.87 0.75 6.15
CA ARG A 432 -12.21 1.79 6.91
C ARG A 432 -10.74 1.45 7.13
N LYS A 433 -9.87 2.38 6.74
CA LYS A 433 -8.42 2.30 6.90
C LYS A 433 -8.01 3.00 8.18
N PHE A 434 -7.25 2.33 9.04
CA PHE A 434 -6.72 2.86 10.30
C PHE A 434 -5.21 3.01 10.15
N THR A 435 -4.74 4.25 10.03
CA THR A 435 -3.32 4.57 9.82
C THR A 435 -2.69 5.08 11.11
N ALA A 436 -1.64 4.42 11.57
CA ALA A 436 -0.92 4.79 12.77
C ALA A 436 0.18 5.83 12.50
N SER A 437 0.75 6.39 13.56
CA SER A 437 1.80 7.42 13.47
C SER A 437 3.10 6.92 12.83
N ASN A 438 3.36 5.61 12.89
CA ASN A 438 4.50 4.98 12.21
C ASN A 438 4.30 4.79 10.69
N GLY A 439 3.14 5.20 10.15
CA GLY A 439 2.78 5.08 8.74
C GLY A 439 2.19 3.72 8.35
N ASN A 440 2.27 2.71 9.22
CA ASN A 440 1.61 1.42 9.00
C ASN A 440 0.10 1.57 9.17
N TYR A 441 -0.65 0.68 8.52
CA TYR A 441 -2.11 0.72 8.58
C TYR A 441 -2.71 -0.69 8.51
N ILE A 442 -3.94 -0.81 8.99
CA ILE A 442 -4.83 -1.94 8.68
C ILE A 442 -6.08 -1.43 7.97
N PHE A 443 -6.62 -2.24 7.07
CA PHE A 443 -7.92 -2.02 6.44
C PHE A 443 -8.93 -3.02 7.00
N LEU A 444 -10.07 -2.50 7.46
CA LEU A 444 -11.20 -3.32 7.88
C LEU A 444 -12.32 -3.15 6.85
N PRO A 445 -12.71 -4.20 6.12
CA PRO A 445 -13.79 -4.12 5.17
C PRO A 445 -15.13 -3.93 5.89
N ALA A 446 -16.08 -3.29 5.22
CA ALA A 446 -17.44 -3.09 5.71
C ALA A 446 -18.25 -4.39 5.60
N ALA A 447 -17.90 -5.40 6.41
CA ALA A 447 -18.45 -6.76 6.32
C ALA A 447 -19.93 -6.87 6.70
N GLY A 448 -20.52 -5.89 7.39
CA GLY A 448 -21.89 -5.96 7.87
C GLY A 448 -22.04 -6.98 9.01
N SER A 449 -23.21 -7.62 9.09
CA SER A 449 -23.51 -8.64 10.10
C SER A 449 -24.57 -9.62 9.63
N ARG A 450 -24.56 -10.83 10.19
CA ARG A 450 -25.61 -11.82 9.96
C ARG A 450 -26.58 -11.93 11.14
N SER A 451 -27.87 -12.02 10.83
CA SER A 451 -28.94 -12.25 11.80
C SER A 451 -29.99 -13.23 11.25
N VAL A 452 -31.21 -13.23 11.81
CA VAL A 452 -32.37 -13.97 11.28
C VAL A 452 -32.76 -13.53 9.87
N SER A 453 -32.48 -12.28 9.49
CA SER A 453 -32.77 -11.71 8.17
C SER A 453 -31.73 -12.09 7.10
N GLY A 454 -30.63 -12.74 7.48
CA GLY A 454 -29.49 -12.99 6.60
C GLY A 454 -28.37 -11.97 6.81
N LEU A 455 -27.60 -11.71 5.75
CA LEU A 455 -26.48 -10.76 5.76
C LEU A 455 -26.99 -9.34 5.48
N ASP A 456 -26.82 -8.46 6.47
CA ASP A 456 -27.23 -7.06 6.42
C ASP A 456 -26.02 -6.12 6.43
N ASP A 457 -26.18 -4.95 5.79
CA ASP A 457 -25.24 -3.83 5.77
C ASP A 457 -23.85 -4.08 5.15
N ALA A 458 -23.63 -5.22 4.50
CA ALA A 458 -22.39 -5.51 3.78
C ALA A 458 -22.09 -4.43 2.72
N GLY A 459 -20.85 -3.94 2.71
CA GLY A 459 -20.38 -2.82 1.90
C GLY A 459 -20.67 -1.44 2.49
N SER A 460 -21.45 -1.33 3.58
CA SER A 460 -21.86 -0.05 4.17
C SER A 460 -21.47 0.12 5.64
N ILE A 461 -21.42 -0.96 6.41
CA ILE A 461 -21.07 -0.95 7.84
C ILE A 461 -20.06 -2.06 8.13
N GLY A 462 -19.04 -1.79 8.92
CA GLY A 462 -18.15 -2.83 9.47
C GLY A 462 -18.49 -3.11 10.92
N ARG A 463 -18.69 -4.39 11.26
CA ARG A 463 -18.97 -4.85 12.62
C ARG A 463 -18.03 -5.99 12.99
N TYR A 464 -17.26 -5.80 14.07
CA TYR A 464 -16.18 -6.71 14.45
C TYR A 464 -16.23 -7.07 15.92
N TRP A 465 -16.33 -8.37 16.24
CA TRP A 465 -16.39 -8.79 17.64
C TRP A 465 -15.15 -8.38 18.43
N SER A 466 -15.36 -8.12 19.72
CA SER A 466 -14.32 -8.15 20.74
C SER A 466 -14.50 -9.39 21.63
N SER A 467 -13.43 -9.84 22.28
CA SER A 467 -13.51 -10.94 23.25
C SER A 467 -14.22 -10.56 24.55
N SER A 468 -14.69 -9.32 24.70
CA SER A 468 -15.27 -8.79 25.95
C SER A 468 -16.80 -8.87 25.97
N LEU A 469 -17.34 -9.40 27.08
CA LEU A 469 -18.76 -9.37 27.39
C LEU A 469 -19.24 -7.92 27.65
N HIS A 470 -20.51 -7.62 27.38
CA HIS A 470 -21.09 -6.34 27.78
C HIS A 470 -21.22 -6.27 29.31
N GLU A 471 -20.84 -5.14 29.90
CA GLU A 471 -20.68 -4.97 31.34
C GLU A 471 -22.01 -5.07 32.11
N ILE A 472 -23.13 -4.80 31.43
CA ILE A 472 -24.48 -4.74 32.03
C ILE A 472 -25.37 -5.91 31.60
N TYR A 473 -25.18 -6.43 30.38
CA TYR A 473 -26.15 -7.30 29.70
C TYR A 473 -25.45 -8.60 29.29
N SER A 474 -25.75 -9.71 29.96
CA SER A 474 -25.10 -11.01 29.69
C SER A 474 -25.43 -11.59 28.32
N ASP A 475 -26.51 -11.13 27.69
CA ASP A 475 -26.92 -11.51 26.33
C ASP A 475 -26.25 -10.64 25.25
N TYR A 476 -25.44 -9.64 25.63
CA TYR A 476 -24.70 -8.78 24.71
C TYR A 476 -23.19 -8.95 24.86
N ALA A 477 -22.47 -8.75 23.76
CA ALA A 477 -21.01 -8.63 23.73
C ALA A 477 -20.59 -7.31 23.10
N ARG A 478 -19.36 -6.89 23.41
CA ARG A 478 -18.77 -5.66 22.86
C ARG A 478 -18.18 -5.92 21.48
N TYR A 479 -18.27 -4.93 20.60
CA TYR A 479 -17.76 -5.00 19.22
C TYR A 479 -17.33 -3.60 18.74
N LEU A 480 -16.56 -3.53 17.66
CA LEU A 480 -16.29 -2.29 16.91
C LEU A 480 -17.36 -2.12 15.83
N ASP A 481 -17.97 -0.94 15.75
CA ASP A 481 -18.91 -0.54 14.70
C ASP A 481 -18.35 0.66 13.92
N PHE A 482 -18.48 0.65 12.60
CA PHE A 482 -18.17 1.81 11.79
C PHE A 482 -18.96 1.87 10.48
N ASN A 483 -19.14 3.09 9.97
CA ASN A 483 -19.61 3.38 8.62
C ASN A 483 -18.78 4.55 8.04
N SER A 484 -19.22 5.17 6.95
CA SER A 484 -18.50 6.29 6.32
C SER A 484 -18.34 7.52 7.22
N SER A 485 -19.25 7.72 8.17
CA SER A 485 -19.33 8.92 9.01
C SER A 485 -18.95 8.67 10.47
N TYR A 486 -18.97 7.42 10.92
CA TYR A 486 -18.80 7.06 12.33
C TYR A 486 -17.87 5.86 12.50
N VAL A 487 -17.06 5.88 13.56
CA VAL A 487 -16.36 4.71 14.07
C VAL A 487 -16.37 4.77 15.58
N GLY A 488 -16.66 3.63 16.21
CA GLY A 488 -16.53 3.53 17.64
C GLY A 488 -16.96 2.19 18.21
N PRO A 489 -16.63 1.96 19.48
CA PRO A 489 -17.10 0.80 20.20
C PRO A 489 -18.63 0.77 20.35
N SER A 490 -19.23 -0.42 20.36
CA SER A 490 -20.67 -0.65 20.55
C SER A 490 -20.95 -1.99 21.26
N GLY A 491 -22.23 -2.40 21.37
CA GLY A 491 -22.65 -3.69 21.92
C GLY A 491 -23.83 -4.28 21.15
N ASN A 492 -23.82 -5.60 20.90
CA ASN A 492 -24.89 -6.30 20.18
C ASN A 492 -25.16 -7.67 20.80
N SER A 493 -26.33 -8.24 20.49
CA SER A 493 -26.73 -9.58 20.92
C SER A 493 -25.68 -10.62 20.50
N ARG A 494 -25.30 -11.49 21.43
CA ARG A 494 -24.24 -12.49 21.25
C ARG A 494 -24.53 -13.49 20.13
N PHE A 495 -25.80 -13.70 19.77
CA PHE A 495 -26.16 -14.60 18.68
C PHE A 495 -25.81 -14.03 17.30
N CYS A 496 -25.60 -12.73 17.13
CA CYS A 496 -25.35 -12.12 15.83
C CYS A 496 -24.02 -12.65 15.23
N GLY A 497 -24.00 -12.93 13.94
CA GLY A 497 -22.78 -13.32 13.24
C GLY A 497 -21.99 -12.08 12.82
N LEU A 498 -20.81 -11.84 13.42
CA LEU A 498 -19.91 -10.75 13.02
C LEU A 498 -18.53 -11.29 12.63
N SER A 499 -17.78 -10.49 11.86
CA SER A 499 -16.40 -10.79 11.50
C SER A 499 -15.45 -10.63 12.70
N VAL A 500 -14.28 -11.26 12.61
CA VAL A 500 -13.23 -11.18 13.64
C VAL A 500 -11.90 -10.79 12.98
N ARG A 501 -11.27 -9.74 13.51
CA ARG A 501 -9.90 -9.34 13.15
C ARG A 501 -8.99 -9.72 14.32
N ALA A 502 -8.22 -10.79 14.17
CA ALA A 502 -7.41 -11.32 15.26
C ALA A 502 -6.25 -10.37 15.64
N VAL A 503 -5.73 -10.55 16.84
CA VAL A 503 -4.54 -9.89 17.35
C VAL A 503 -3.62 -10.88 18.06
N ARG A 504 -2.35 -10.52 18.20
CA ARG A 504 -1.36 -11.25 19.02
C ARG A 504 -0.49 -10.28 19.82
N SER A 505 0.08 -10.76 20.92
CA SER A 505 1.06 -10.00 21.70
C SER A 505 2.45 -10.12 21.07
N THR A 506 3.29 -9.09 21.23
CA THR A 506 4.74 -9.23 21.04
C THR A 506 5.31 -10.16 22.11
N GLU A 507 6.12 -11.14 21.72
CA GLU A 507 6.86 -12.01 22.66
C GLU A 507 7.91 -11.25 23.47
#